data_AF-A0A1Q5MT78-F1
#
_entry.id   AF-A0A1Q5MT78-F1
#
_cell.length_a   1.000
_cell.length_b   1.000
_cell.length_c   1.000
_cell.angle_alpha   90.00
_cell.angle_beta   90.00
_cell.angle_gamma   90.00
#
_symmetry.space_group_name_H-M   'P 1'
#
loop_
_entity.id
_entity.type
_entity.pdbx_description
1 polymer ?
#
loop_
_entity_poly.entity_id
_entity_poly.type
_entity_poly.pdbx_seq_one_letter_code
_entity_poly.pdbx_strand_id
1 'polypeptide(L)'
;MRTAALLCAAAALVATAVPASAQTRAAPSAPDPLVVVDCFSQPQVGPEEYVLACGDGNNRLVDLRWTDWGPRTATATGTDMVNECRPNCAAGRFHPYPVTVTLSKPRPWPGHPDVERFTSIRLFYPHGAPSPVSQDVTYKLVY
;
A
#
# COMPACT_ATOMS: atom_id res chain seq x y z
N MET A 1 71.67 -27.74 -61.40
CA MET A 1 70.43 -27.00 -61.72
C MET A 1 69.44 -27.20 -60.56
N ARG A 2 68.99 -26.09 -59.95
CA ARG A 2 67.79 -25.81 -59.11
C ARG A 2 66.98 -27.02 -58.60
N THR A 3 66.57 -27.13 -57.32
CA THR A 3 65.77 -26.13 -56.57
C THR A 3 65.75 -26.44 -55.07
N ALA A 4 65.65 -25.39 -54.25
CA ALA A 4 65.52 -25.40 -52.79
C ALA A 4 64.04 -25.35 -52.33
N ALA A 5 63.86 -25.28 -51.00
CA ALA A 5 62.73 -24.73 -50.23
C ALA A 5 61.56 -25.69 -49.91
N LEU A 6 60.88 -25.65 -48.75
CA LEU A 6 60.92 -24.81 -47.54
C LEU A 6 60.09 -25.54 -46.47
N LEU A 7 60.47 -25.44 -45.19
CA LEU A 7 59.66 -25.87 -44.04
C LEU A 7 58.46 -24.92 -43.85
N CYS A 8 57.29 -25.45 -43.49
CA CYS A 8 56.24 -24.69 -42.79
C CYS A 8 55.62 -25.58 -41.71
N ALA A 9 56.01 -25.34 -40.45
CA ALA A 9 55.34 -25.88 -39.29
C ALA A 9 54.12 -24.99 -38.97
N ALA A 10 52.92 -25.56 -39.01
CA ALA A 10 51.69 -24.86 -38.62
C ALA A 10 51.46 -25.06 -37.12
N ALA A 11 51.57 -23.99 -36.33
CA ALA A 11 51.17 -23.97 -34.93
C ALA A 11 49.65 -23.85 -34.82
N ALA A 12 48.99 -24.84 -34.22
CA ALA A 12 47.56 -24.80 -33.93
C ALA A 12 47.29 -23.97 -32.66
N LEU A 13 46.58 -22.84 -32.78
CA LEU A 13 46.06 -22.10 -31.64
C LEU A 13 44.80 -22.81 -31.11
N VAL A 14 44.86 -23.29 -29.87
CA VAL A 14 43.71 -23.86 -29.16
C VAL A 14 42.97 -22.72 -28.48
N ALA A 15 41.84 -22.29 -29.03
CA ALA A 15 40.97 -21.28 -28.41
C ALA A 15 40.13 -21.94 -27.30
N THR A 16 40.43 -21.61 -26.04
CA THR A 16 39.62 -22.02 -24.89
C THR A 16 38.36 -21.15 -24.83
N ALA A 17 37.21 -21.71 -25.20
CA ALA A 17 35.92 -21.06 -25.04
C ALA A 17 35.59 -20.97 -23.54
N VAL A 18 35.59 -19.76 -22.99
CA VAL A 18 35.16 -19.48 -21.62
C VAL A 18 33.62 -19.51 -21.61
N PRO A 19 32.96 -20.37 -20.80
CA PRO A 19 31.51 -20.34 -20.70
C PRO A 19 31.10 -19.03 -20.01
N ALA A 20 30.33 -18.21 -20.71
CA ALA A 20 29.69 -17.03 -20.14
C ALA A 20 28.63 -17.51 -19.13
N SER A 21 28.95 -17.45 -17.83
CA SER A 21 27.99 -17.70 -16.77
C SER A 21 26.87 -16.66 -16.85
N ALA A 22 25.68 -17.07 -17.28
CA ALA A 22 24.49 -16.25 -17.22
C ALA A 22 24.15 -16.00 -15.74
N GLN A 23 24.49 -14.82 -15.23
CA GLN A 23 24.06 -14.36 -13.92
C GLN A 23 22.56 -14.09 -14.01
N THR A 24 21.74 -14.99 -13.47
CA THR A 24 20.31 -14.74 -13.27
C THR A 24 20.18 -13.57 -12.31
N ARG A 25 19.93 -12.37 -12.84
CA ARG A 25 19.59 -11.20 -12.03
C ARG A 25 18.29 -11.54 -11.32
N ALA A 26 18.33 -11.69 -10.00
CA ALA A 26 17.14 -11.84 -9.19
C ALA A 26 16.17 -10.70 -9.53
N ALA A 27 14.92 -11.05 -9.84
CA ALA A 27 13.89 -10.04 -10.02
C ALA A 27 13.77 -9.21 -8.73
N PRO A 28 13.47 -7.91 -8.80
CA PRO A 28 13.16 -7.13 -7.61
C PRO A 28 12.07 -7.86 -6.83
N SER A 29 12.26 -8.02 -5.51
CA SER A 29 11.17 -8.46 -4.64
C SER A 29 9.98 -7.53 -4.81
N ALA A 30 8.77 -8.07 -4.86
CA ALA A 30 7.57 -7.24 -4.84
C ALA A 30 7.67 -6.29 -3.64
N PRO A 31 7.33 -5.00 -3.80
CA PRO A 31 7.35 -4.07 -2.68
C PRO A 31 6.49 -4.61 -1.55
N ASP A 32 6.98 -4.43 -0.32
CA ASP A 32 6.29 -4.81 0.91
C ASP A 32 4.83 -4.30 0.90
N PRO A 33 3.88 -5.09 1.45
CA PRO A 33 2.49 -4.66 1.45
C PRO A 33 2.36 -3.42 2.33
N LEU A 34 2.08 -2.28 1.70
CA LEU A 34 1.65 -1.07 2.41
C LEU A 34 0.20 -1.28 2.84
N VAL A 35 -0.05 -1.34 4.15
CA VAL A 35 -1.36 -1.69 4.71
C VAL A 35 -2.03 -0.53 5.43
N VAL A 36 -3.34 -0.62 5.63
CA VAL A 36 -4.00 0.06 6.74
C VAL A 36 -4.21 -0.95 7.86
N VAL A 37 -3.99 -0.56 9.11
CA VAL A 37 -4.19 -1.47 10.25
C VAL A 37 -5.55 -1.19 10.87
N ASP A 38 -6.34 -2.24 11.12
CA ASP A 38 -7.66 -2.14 11.72
C ASP A 38 -7.61 -2.13 13.26
N CYS A 39 -8.79 -2.03 13.87
CA CYS A 39 -8.95 -1.98 15.34
C CYS A 39 -8.52 -3.26 16.07
N PHE A 40 -8.27 -4.36 15.36
CA PHE A 40 -7.83 -5.64 15.91
C PHE A 40 -6.36 -5.91 15.58
N SER A 41 -5.63 -4.86 15.20
CA SER A 41 -4.24 -4.91 14.79
C SER A 41 -4.01 -5.87 13.60
N GLN A 42 -5.00 -6.01 12.71
CA GLN A 42 -4.85 -6.79 11.49
C GLN A 42 -4.49 -5.88 10.30
N PRO A 43 -3.55 -6.32 9.45
CA PRO A 43 -3.22 -5.61 8.21
C PRO A 43 -4.32 -5.78 7.17
N GLN A 44 -4.73 -4.68 6.55
CA GLN A 44 -5.72 -4.66 5.47
C GLN A 44 -5.16 -3.97 4.22
N VAL A 45 -5.42 -4.57 3.05
CA VAL A 45 -5.17 -3.97 1.74
C VAL A 45 -6.51 -3.82 1.04
N GLY A 46 -6.88 -2.57 0.75
CA GLY A 46 -8.14 -2.24 0.08
C GLY A 46 -9.41 -2.74 0.80
N PRO A 47 -9.59 -2.51 2.11
CA PRO A 47 -10.78 -3.01 2.81
C PRO A 47 -12.05 -2.30 2.32
N GLU A 48 -13.17 -3.02 2.27
CA GLU A 48 -14.49 -2.43 1.91
C GLU A 48 -15.13 -1.65 3.07
N GLU A 49 -14.71 -1.92 4.30
CA GLU A 49 -15.15 -1.23 5.52
C GLU A 49 -13.96 -0.90 6.42
N TYR A 50 -14.04 0.21 7.17
CA TYR A 50 -13.00 0.59 8.13
C TYR A 50 -13.59 1.33 9.33
N VAL A 51 -13.38 0.83 10.54
CA VAL A 51 -13.87 1.46 11.77
C VAL A 51 -12.91 2.57 12.19
N LEU A 52 -13.40 3.80 12.25
CA LEU A 52 -12.61 4.96 12.67
C LEU A 52 -12.60 5.13 14.20
N ALA A 53 -13.71 4.80 14.85
CA ALA A 53 -13.86 4.86 16.30
C ALA A 53 -13.76 3.47 16.94
N CYS A 54 -12.54 2.95 17.07
CA CYS A 54 -12.30 1.57 17.54
C CYS A 54 -12.89 1.26 18.93
N GLY A 55 -13.02 2.25 19.81
CA GLY A 55 -13.48 2.03 21.19
C GLY A 55 -14.98 1.71 21.31
N ASP A 56 -15.80 2.17 20.35
CA ASP A 56 -17.26 2.11 20.46
C ASP A 56 -18.00 1.84 19.14
N GLY A 57 -17.30 1.85 17.99
CA GLY A 57 -17.86 1.58 16.67
C GLY A 57 -18.80 2.67 16.14
N ASN A 58 -18.84 3.86 16.76
CA ASN A 58 -19.81 4.91 16.43
C ASN A 58 -19.45 5.75 15.20
N ASN A 59 -18.31 5.47 14.59
CA ASN A 59 -17.91 6.02 13.29
C ASN A 59 -17.21 4.92 12.48
N ARG A 60 -17.75 4.63 11.30
CA ARG A 60 -17.20 3.63 10.38
C ARG A 60 -17.39 4.05 8.92
N LEU A 61 -16.37 3.77 8.11
CA LEU A 61 -16.42 3.86 6.67
C LEU A 61 -16.98 2.55 6.12
N VAL A 62 -17.89 2.64 5.17
CA VAL A 62 -18.50 1.50 4.47
C VAL A 62 -18.55 1.76 2.96
N ASP A 63 -18.78 0.70 2.20
CA ASP A 63 -18.85 0.74 0.73
C ASP A 63 -17.60 1.36 0.10
N LEU A 64 -16.42 1.13 0.68
CA LEU A 64 -15.17 1.67 0.17
C LEU A 64 -14.82 1.04 -1.17
N ARG A 65 -14.65 1.89 -2.19
CA ARG A 65 -14.22 1.53 -3.53
C ARG A 65 -12.88 2.21 -3.82
N TRP A 66 -11.82 1.42 -3.75
CA TRP A 66 -10.46 1.88 -3.97
C TRP A 66 -10.20 2.09 -5.46
N THR A 67 -9.77 3.30 -5.82
CA THR A 67 -9.33 3.65 -7.18
C THR A 67 -7.82 3.52 -7.34
N ASP A 68 -7.08 3.65 -6.24
CA ASP A 68 -5.62 3.51 -6.19
C ASP A 68 -5.18 2.94 -4.84
N TRP A 69 -4.16 2.08 -4.88
CA TRP A 69 -3.43 1.57 -3.72
C TRP A 69 -1.93 1.58 -4.04
N GLY A 70 -1.35 2.77 -4.03
CA GLY A 70 0.04 3.00 -4.39
C GLY A 70 1.02 2.92 -3.21
N PRO A 71 2.33 3.03 -3.47
CA PRO A 71 3.39 2.89 -2.46
C PRO A 71 3.50 4.06 -1.47
N ARG A 72 2.63 5.07 -1.57
CA ARG A 72 2.66 6.28 -0.71
C ARG A 72 1.28 6.74 -0.27
N THR A 73 0.27 6.46 -1.09
CA THR A 73 -1.11 6.87 -0.89
C THR A 73 -2.04 5.77 -1.38
N ALA A 74 -3.21 5.68 -0.77
CA ALA A 74 -4.33 4.93 -1.31
C ALA A 74 -5.58 5.81 -1.27
N THR A 75 -6.42 5.72 -2.30
CA THR A 75 -7.61 6.58 -2.43
C THR A 75 -8.84 5.74 -2.70
N ALA A 76 -9.93 6.06 -2.00
CA ALA A 76 -11.24 5.45 -2.18
C ALA A 76 -12.35 6.47 -2.13
N THR A 77 -13.51 6.12 -2.68
CA THR A 77 -14.79 6.73 -2.34
C THR A 77 -15.60 5.76 -1.48
N GLY A 78 -16.54 6.27 -0.68
CA GLY A 78 -17.46 5.45 0.10
C GLY A 78 -18.42 6.30 0.92
N THR A 79 -18.91 5.73 2.02
CA THR A 79 -19.81 6.40 2.95
C THR A 79 -19.25 6.34 4.36
N ASP A 80 -19.18 7.49 5.04
CA ASP A 80 -18.93 7.58 6.47
C ASP A 80 -20.26 7.49 7.24
N MET A 81 -20.42 6.45 8.05
CA MET A 81 -21.57 6.24 8.91
C MET A 81 -21.26 6.77 10.31
N VAL A 82 -21.85 7.90 10.67
CA VAL A 82 -21.60 8.58 11.94
C VAL A 82 -22.82 8.48 12.85
N ASN A 83 -22.65 7.95 14.05
CA ASN A 83 -23.70 7.92 15.06
C ASN A 83 -23.87 9.30 15.70
N GLU A 84 -25.10 9.81 15.75
CA GLU A 84 -25.42 11.09 16.40
C GLU A 84 -25.29 11.05 17.94
N CYS A 85 -25.24 9.85 18.53
CA CYS A 85 -25.07 9.61 19.96
C CYS A 85 -26.04 10.40 20.86
N ARG A 86 -27.31 10.54 20.44
CA ARG A 86 -28.38 11.19 21.21
C ARG A 86 -29.47 10.20 21.58
N PRO A 87 -29.90 10.13 22.86
CA PRO A 87 -29.33 10.78 24.06
C PRO A 87 -28.01 10.13 24.53
N ASN A 88 -27.69 8.95 24.03
CA ASN A 88 -26.42 8.25 24.23
C ASN A 88 -26.10 7.44 22.97
N CYS A 89 -24.87 6.92 22.85
CA CYS A 89 -24.45 6.20 21.64
C CYS A 89 -25.16 4.86 21.40
N ALA A 90 -25.58 4.15 22.45
CA ALA A 90 -26.30 2.89 22.30
C ALA A 90 -27.71 3.07 21.71
N ALA A 91 -28.34 4.23 21.95
CA ALA A 91 -29.67 4.57 21.45
C ALA A 91 -29.67 5.50 20.22
N GLY A 92 -28.49 5.97 19.80
CA GLY A 92 -28.36 6.92 18.70
C GLY A 92 -28.60 6.29 17.32
N ARG A 93 -28.65 7.14 16.31
CA ARG A 93 -28.82 6.74 14.90
C ARG A 93 -27.59 7.09 14.09
N PHE A 94 -27.23 6.19 13.17
CA PHE A 94 -26.20 6.44 12.18
C PHE A 94 -26.76 7.27 11.03
N HIS A 95 -25.99 8.28 10.63
CA HIS A 95 -26.27 9.12 9.48
C HIS A 95 -25.18 8.90 8.42
N PRO A 96 -25.55 8.71 7.14
CA PRO A 96 -24.58 8.51 6.07
C PRO A 96 -24.04 9.84 5.52
N TYR A 97 -22.74 9.90 5.30
CA TYR A 97 -22.07 11.02 4.62
C TYR A 97 -21.18 10.48 3.49
N PRO A 98 -21.46 10.82 2.22
CA PRO A 98 -20.55 10.51 1.13
C PRO A 98 -19.16 11.06 1.42
N VAL A 99 -18.12 10.27 1.14
CA VAL A 99 -16.74 10.64 1.49
C VAL A 99 -15.74 10.16 0.44
N THR A 100 -14.71 10.97 0.21
CA THR A 100 -13.45 10.55 -0.41
C THR A 100 -12.42 10.33 0.68
N VAL A 101 -11.83 9.15 0.71
CA VAL A 101 -10.83 8.71 1.68
C VAL A 101 -9.46 8.75 1.03
N THR A 102 -8.47 9.33 1.70
CA THR A 102 -7.07 9.24 1.30
C THR A 102 -6.22 8.75 2.47
N LEU A 103 -5.62 7.58 2.32
CA LEU A 103 -4.59 7.07 3.20
C LEU A 103 -3.23 7.60 2.77
N SER A 104 -2.37 7.96 3.72
CA SER A 104 -1.05 8.51 3.43
C SER A 104 -0.05 8.33 4.58
N LYS A 105 1.17 8.86 4.36
CA LYS A 105 2.29 8.83 5.30
C LYS A 105 2.67 7.39 5.69
N PRO A 106 3.17 6.57 4.74
CA PRO A 106 3.66 5.23 5.04
C PRO A 106 4.79 5.29 6.07
N ARG A 107 4.77 4.38 7.03
CA ARG A 107 5.83 4.19 8.03
C ARG A 107 5.98 2.70 8.31
N PRO A 108 7.18 2.23 8.70
CA PRO A 108 7.35 0.86 9.20
C PRO A 108 6.36 0.56 10.32
N TRP A 109 5.86 -0.67 10.37
CA TRP A 109 4.98 -1.14 11.42
C TRP A 109 5.80 -1.83 12.52
N PRO A 110 5.90 -1.25 13.73
CA PRO A 110 6.68 -1.85 14.82
C PRO A 110 6.22 -3.26 15.15
N GLY A 111 7.18 -4.20 15.22
CA GLY A 111 6.90 -5.62 15.47
C GLY A 111 6.60 -6.44 14.21
N HIS A 112 6.53 -5.81 13.04
CA HIS A 112 6.25 -6.47 11.75
C HIS A 112 7.36 -6.12 10.76
N PRO A 113 8.44 -6.93 10.70
CA PRO A 113 9.53 -6.72 9.73
C PRO A 113 8.97 -6.63 8.32
N ASP A 114 9.53 -5.71 7.53
CA ASP A 114 9.20 -5.58 6.10
C ASP A 114 7.70 -5.31 5.83
N VAL A 115 7.01 -4.64 6.77
CA VAL A 115 5.64 -4.15 6.55
C VAL A 115 5.56 -2.66 6.86
N GLU A 116 5.08 -1.89 5.89
CA GLU A 116 4.72 -0.49 6.11
C GLU A 116 3.21 -0.35 6.30
N ARG A 117 2.81 0.65 7.08
CA ARG A 117 1.41 1.02 7.27
C ARG A 117 1.19 2.50 7.00
N PHE A 118 0.00 2.82 6.52
CA PHE A 118 -0.49 4.18 6.51
C PHE A 118 -0.67 4.68 7.95
N THR A 119 -0.30 5.95 8.19
CA THR A 119 -0.38 6.57 9.52
C THR A 119 -1.31 7.78 9.56
N SER A 120 -1.92 8.11 8.42
CA SER A 120 -2.78 9.25 8.24
C SER A 120 -3.94 8.88 7.33
N ILE A 121 -5.15 9.29 7.73
CA ILE A 121 -6.36 9.19 6.92
C ILE A 121 -6.97 10.57 6.77
N ARG A 122 -7.22 10.99 5.53
CA ARG A 122 -7.97 12.21 5.22
C ARG A 122 -9.35 11.83 4.72
N LEU A 123 -10.36 12.51 5.24
CA LEU A 123 -11.75 12.40 4.83
C LEU A 123 -12.17 13.73 4.22
N PHE A 124 -12.65 13.67 2.97
CA PHE A 124 -13.24 14.82 2.29
C PHE A 124 -14.72 14.54 2.01
N TYR A 125 -15.60 15.40 2.49
CA TYR A 125 -17.05 15.29 2.41
C TYR A 125 -17.62 16.23 1.33
N PRO A 126 -17.84 15.76 0.08
CA PRO A 126 -18.22 16.61 -1.05
C PRO A 126 -19.60 17.27 -0.93
N HIS A 127 -20.48 16.75 -0.07
CA HIS A 127 -21.90 17.16 -0.01
C HIS A 127 -22.35 17.63 1.39
N GLY A 128 -21.41 17.82 2.31
CA GLY A 128 -21.68 18.16 3.71
C GLY A 128 -21.06 17.16 4.67
N ALA A 129 -20.57 17.64 5.81
CA ALA A 129 -19.86 16.86 6.82
C ALA A 129 -20.69 16.70 8.09
N PRO A 130 -20.42 15.66 8.90
CA PRO A 130 -21.00 15.54 10.23
C PRO A 130 -20.57 16.72 11.11
N SER A 131 -21.51 17.39 11.78
CA SER A 131 -21.15 18.46 12.73
C SER A 131 -20.48 17.87 13.97
N PRO A 132 -19.39 18.48 14.52
CA PRO A 132 -18.77 19.75 14.13
C PRO A 132 -17.55 19.60 13.18
N VAL A 133 -17.42 18.47 12.50
CA VAL A 133 -16.28 18.17 11.62
C VAL A 133 -16.33 19.04 10.36
N SER A 134 -15.16 19.53 9.93
CA SER A 134 -15.01 20.25 8.66
C SER A 134 -15.20 19.32 7.46
N GLN A 135 -15.55 19.90 6.30
CA GLN A 135 -15.64 19.15 5.03
C GLN A 135 -14.33 18.44 4.65
N ASP A 136 -13.19 18.96 5.09
CA ASP A 136 -11.88 18.34 4.89
C ASP A 136 -11.22 18.17 6.26
N VAL A 137 -11.00 16.93 6.66
CA VAL A 137 -10.41 16.58 7.95
C VAL A 137 -9.37 15.49 7.78
N THR A 138 -8.31 15.54 8.57
CA THR A 138 -7.27 14.50 8.60
C THR A 138 -7.07 13.99 10.02
N TYR A 139 -7.15 12.68 10.19
CA TYR A 139 -6.88 11.98 11.44
C TYR A 139 -5.56 11.22 11.36
N LYS A 140 -4.90 11.10 12.51
CA LYS A 140 -3.78 10.18 12.68
C LYS A 140 -4.33 8.78 12.93
N LEU A 141 -3.85 7.80 12.17
CA LEU A 141 -4.16 6.40 12.41
C LEU A 141 -3.28 5.83 13.52
N VAL A 142 -3.95 5.34 14.55
CA VAL A 142 -3.38 4.53 15.63
C VAL A 142 -3.82 3.08 15.42
N TYR A 143 -2.98 2.15 15.83
CA TYR A 143 -3.16 0.71 15.65
C TYR A 143 -3.00 0.00 16.99
#